data_AF-A0A352HRB5-F1
#
_entry.id   AF-A0A352HRB5-F1
#
_cell.length_a   1.000
_cell.length_b   1.000
_cell.length_c   1.000
_cell.angle_alpha   90.00
_cell.angle_beta   90.00
_cell.angle_gamma   90.00
#
_symmetry.space_group_name_H-M   'P 1'
#
loop_
_entity.id
_entity.type
_entity.pdbx_description
1 polymer ?
#
loop_
_entity_poly.entity_id
_entity_poly.type
_entity_poly.pdbx_seq_one_letter_code
_entity_poly.pdbx_strand_id
1 'polypeptide(L)' 'WTLWTVEYGAVLQYPYTDSMIIVPFDLDNMVGVENIAVDTDADDVVYYNLQGVKVLNPAPGQLVIARQGGQAVKMIAK' A
#
# COMPACT_ATOMS: atom_id res chain seq x y z
N TRP A 1 -10.34 32.22 -44.26
CA TRP A 1 -11.00 30.92 -44.43
C TRP A 1 -9.89 29.90 -44.66
N THR A 2 -9.46 29.17 -43.65
CA THR A 2 -10.18 28.01 -43.12
C THR A 2 -9.93 27.78 -41.63
N LEU A 3 -10.99 27.30 -40.99
CA LEU A 3 -11.13 26.96 -39.59
C LEU A 3 -10.43 25.63 -39.32
N TRP A 4 -9.54 25.55 -38.34
CA TRP A 4 -9.05 24.25 -37.86
C TRP A 4 -10.09 23.69 -36.87
N THR A 5 -10.88 22.71 -37.30
CA THR A 5 -11.60 21.84 -36.37
C THR A 5 -10.67 20.67 -36.04
N VAL A 6 -10.14 20.62 -34.83
CA VAL A 6 -9.48 19.40 -34.33
C VAL A 6 -10.60 18.43 -34.00
N GLU A 7 -10.68 17.35 -34.76
CA GLU A 7 -11.66 16.29 -34.60
C GLU A 7 -11.39 15.57 -33.27
N TYR A 8 -12.20 15.87 -32.26
CA TYR A 8 -12.29 15.06 -31.07
C TYR A 8 -12.90 13.72 -31.45
N GLY A 9 -12.18 12.63 -31.25
CA GLY A 9 -12.82 11.34 -30.98
C GLY A 9 -12.31 10.17 -31.79
N ALA A 10 -11.35 9.47 -31.21
CA ALA A 10 -11.57 8.05 -30.91
C ALA A 10 -10.69 7.69 -29.71
N VAL A 11 -11.28 7.72 -28.52
CA VAL A 11 -10.72 6.94 -27.40
C VAL A 11 -10.94 5.49 -27.79
N LEU A 12 -9.87 4.76 -28.12
CA LEU A 12 -9.94 3.31 -28.24
C LEU A 12 -10.27 2.78 -26.84
N GLN A 13 -11.55 2.50 -26.59
CA GLN A 13 -12.00 1.85 -25.38
C GLN A 13 -11.76 0.35 -25.55
N TYR A 14 -10.69 -0.14 -24.93
CA TYR A 14 -10.45 -1.57 -24.80
C TYR A 14 -11.49 -2.06 -23.79
N PRO A 15 -12.42 -2.96 -24.16
CA PRO A 15 -13.32 -3.51 -23.17
C PRO A 15 -12.45 -4.19 -22.10
N TYR A 16 -12.60 -3.76 -20.86
CA TYR A 16 -12.04 -4.47 -19.72
C TYR A 16 -12.78 -5.80 -19.66
N THR A 17 -12.24 -6.82 -20.33
CA THR A 17 -12.75 -8.17 -20.21
C THR A 17 -12.32 -8.66 -18.85
N ASP A 18 -13.30 -8.82 -17.97
CA ASP A 18 -13.09 -9.38 -16.65
C ASP A 18 -12.35 -10.72 -16.80
N SER A 19 -11.11 -10.78 -16.30
CA SER A 19 -10.27 -11.97 -16.42
C SER A 19 -10.31 -12.71 -15.10
N MET A 20 -11.02 -13.84 -15.06
CA MET A 20 -11.05 -14.72 -13.89
C MET A 20 -9.75 -15.53 -13.82
N ILE A 21 -8.94 -15.27 -12.80
CA ILE A 21 -7.79 -16.12 -12.45
C ILE A 21 -8.31 -17.20 -11.51
N ILE A 22 -8.26 -18.47 -11.94
CA ILE A 22 -8.53 -19.61 -11.07
C ILE A 22 -7.23 -19.97 -10.36
N VAL A 23 -7.17 -19.71 -9.06
CA VAL A 23 -6.07 -20.18 -8.21
C VAL A 23 -6.38 -21.60 -7.72
N PRO A 24 -5.40 -22.53 -7.70
CA PRO A 24 -5.61 -23.92 -7.31
C PRO A 24 -5.66 -24.11 -5.78
N PHE A 25 -5.93 -23.05 -5.02
CA PHE A 25 -5.96 -23.08 -3.56
C PHE A 25 -7.14 -22.25 -3.04
N ASP A 26 -7.66 -22.66 -1.90
CA ASP A 26 -8.75 -22.01 -1.21
C ASP A 26 -8.24 -20.75 -0.49
N LEU A 27 -8.75 -19.59 -0.89
CA LEU A 27 -8.42 -18.30 -0.26
C LEU A 27 -9.14 -18.10 1.07
N ASP A 28 -10.25 -18.81 1.30
CA ASP A 28 -11.05 -18.66 2.52
C ASP A 28 -10.36 -19.31 3.74
N ASN A 29 -9.35 -20.16 3.49
CA ASN A 29 -8.51 -20.81 4.51
C ASN A 29 -7.09 -20.22 4.63
N MET A 30 -6.76 -19.17 3.87
CA MET A 30 -5.49 -18.46 4.05
C MET A 30 -5.59 -17.49 5.22
N VAL A 31 -5.46 -18.01 6.44
CA VAL A 31 -5.12 -17.21 7.60
C VAL A 31 -3.75 -16.60 7.31
N GLY A 32 -3.73 -15.33 6.93
CA GLY A 32 -2.49 -14.55 6.86
C GLY A 32 -1.74 -14.67 8.18
N VAL A 33 -0.42 -14.52 8.15
CA VAL A 33 0.42 -14.63 9.36
C VAL A 33 -0.20 -13.80 10.50
N GLU A 34 -0.79 -14.49 11.48
CA GLU A 34 -1.58 -13.88 12.55
C GLU A 34 -0.70 -12.98 13.42
N ASN A 35 0.51 -13.45 13.71
CA ASN A 35 1.54 -12.67 14.38
C ASN A 35 2.92 -13.33 14.18
N ILE A 36 3.98 -12.53 14.12
CA ILE A 36 5.36 -13.02 14.27
C ILE A 36 5.81 -12.53 15.64
N ALA A 37 5.99 -13.45 16.58
CA ALA A 37 6.56 -13.12 17.88
C ALA A 37 8.01 -12.67 17.67
N VAL A 38 8.25 -11.38 17.80
CA VAL A 38 9.60 -10.77 17.85
C VAL A 38 9.88 -10.48 19.32
N ASP A 39 11.05 -10.89 19.79
CA ASP A 39 11.57 -10.50 21.10
C ASP A 39 11.74 -8.96 21.09
N THR A 40 10.95 -8.24 21.88
CA THR A 40 10.75 -6.77 21.75
C THR A 40 11.59 -5.94 22.72
N ASP A 41 12.46 -6.58 23.50
CA ASP A 41 13.02 -5.95 24.71
C ASP A 41 14.19 -4.98 24.48
N ALA A 42 14.59 -4.64 23.25
CA ALA A 42 15.78 -3.77 23.05
C ALA A 42 15.81 -2.81 21.86
N ASP A 43 14.91 -2.88 20.88
CA ASP A 43 15.04 -2.06 19.67
C ASP A 43 14.22 -0.77 19.72
N ASP A 44 14.89 0.37 19.48
CA ASP A 44 14.26 1.67 19.28
C ASP A 44 13.29 1.63 18.09
N VAL A 45 12.10 2.21 18.28
CA VAL A 45 11.10 2.32 17.21
C VAL A 45 11.53 3.38 16.19
N VAL A 46 11.56 3.00 14.91
CA VAL A 46 11.86 3.90 13.79
C VAL A 46 10.60 4.14 12.95
N TYR A 47 10.27 5.40 12.70
CA TYR A 47 9.12 5.77 11.88
C TYR A 47 9.49 6.09 10.44
N TYR A 48 8.62 5.72 9.50
CA TYR A 48 8.70 6.06 8.09
C TYR A 48 7.34 6.56 7.57
N ASN A 49 7.35 7.44 6.58
CA ASN A 49 6.15 7.76 5.82
C ASN A 49 5.78 6.61 4.84
N LEU A 50 4.66 6.75 4.14
CA LEU A 50 4.20 5.72 3.18
C LEU A 50 5.06 5.61 1.91
N GLN A 51 6.03 6.50 1.73
CA GLN A 51 7.02 6.47 0.64
C GLN A 51 8.35 5.85 1.11
N GLY A 52 8.46 5.44 2.38
CA GLY A 52 9.68 4.87 2.94
C GLY A 52 10.72 5.89 3.42
N VAL A 53 10.35 7.18 3.54
CA VAL A 53 11.23 8.22 4.08
C VAL A 53 11.16 8.21 5.61
N LYS A 54 12.33 8.21 6.28
CA LYS A 54 12.42 8.23 7.75
C LYS A 54 11.83 9.52 8.32
N VAL A 55 11.02 9.40 9.37
CA VAL A 55 10.38 10.51 10.08
C VAL A 55 10.84 10.48 11.53
N LEU A 56 11.39 11.59 12.04
CA LEU A 56 11.91 11.66 13.41
C LEU A 56 10.83 12.03 14.44
N ASN A 57 9.90 12.91 14.06
CA ASN A 57 8.82 13.38 14.92
C ASN A 57 7.51 13.37 14.11
N PRO A 58 6.81 12.23 14.03
CA PRO A 58 5.55 12.16 13.30
C PRO A 58 4.49 13.03 13.99
N ALA A 59 3.68 13.73 13.20
CA ALA A 59 2.62 14.55 13.75
C ALA A 59 1.51 13.66 14.35
N PRO A 60 0.86 14.06 15.47
CA PRO A 60 -0.31 13.35 15.98
C PRO A 60 -1.37 13.18 14.90
N GLY A 61 -1.90 11.97 14.74
CA GLY A 61 -2.85 11.63 13.68
C GLY A 61 -2.22 11.26 12.33
N GLN A 62 -0.90 11.36 12.17
CA GLN A 62 -0.22 10.99 10.93
C GLN A 62 -0.15 9.46 10.77
N LEU A 63 -0.52 8.97 9.59
CA LEU A 63 -0.31 7.57 9.21
C LEU A 63 1.18 7.34 8.88
N VAL A 64 1.80 6.44 9.64
CA VAL A 64 3.23 6.08 9.54
C VAL A 64 3.42 4.57 9.54
N ILE A 65 4.59 4.15 9.10
CA ILE A 65 5.11 2.79 9.29
C ILE A 65 6.03 2.85 10.51
N ALA A 66 5.70 2.14 11.57
CA ALA A 66 6.57 1.94 12.72
C ALA A 66 7.34 0.63 12.53
N ARG A 67 8.66 0.70 12.52
CA ARG A 67 9.56 -0.45 12.46
C ARG A 67 10.25 -0.62 13.80
N GLN A 68 10.16 -1.82 14.36
CA GLN A 68 10.90 -2.22 15.54
C GLN A 68 11.56 -3.56 15.24
N GLY A 69 12.89 -3.61 15.32
CA GLY A 69 13.67 -4.77 14.88
C GLY A 69 13.33 -5.23 13.45
N GLY A 70 12.86 -6.48 13.35
CA GLY A 70 12.45 -7.12 12.10
C GLY A 70 10.99 -6.90 11.69
N GLN A 71 10.17 -6.27 12.54
CA GLN A 71 8.74 -6.08 12.30
C GLN A 71 8.46 -4.64 11.85
N ALA A 72 7.51 -4.50 10.92
CA ALA A 72 6.98 -3.19 10.51
C ALA A 72 5.45 -3.23 10.50
N VAL A 73 4.82 -2.22 11.12
CA VAL A 73 3.35 -2.08 11.21
C VAL A 73 2.92 -0.69 10.78
N LYS A 74 1.74 -0.58 10.16
CA LYS A 74 1.12 0.71 9.84
C LYS A 74 0.31 1.18 11.05
N MET A 75 0.57 2.39 11.53
CA MET A 75 -0.13 2.95 12.69
C MET A 75 -0.37 4.46 12.55
N ILE A 76 -1.29 4.96 13.35
CA ILE A 76 -1.50 6.39 13.54
C ILE A 76 -0.62 6.85 14.70
N ALA A 77 0.26 7.83 14.47
CA ALA A 77 1.07 8.43 15.51
C ALA A 77 0.16 9.11 16.57
N LYS A 78 0.47 8.87 17.85
CA LYS A 78 -0.27 9.45 18.98
C LYS A 78 0.16 10.89 19.25
#